data_AF-D5E701-F1
#
_entry.id   AF-D5E701-F1
#
_cell.length_a   1.000
_cell.length_b   1.000
_cell.length_c   1.000
_cell.angle_alpha   90.00
_cell.angle_beta   90.00
_cell.angle_gamma   90.00
#
_symmetry.space_group_name_H-M   'P 1'
#
loop_
_entity.id
_entity.type
_entity.pdbx_description
1 polymer ?
#
loop_
_entity_poly.entity_id
_entity_poly.type
_entity_poly.pdbx_seq_one_letter_code
_entity_poly.pdbx_strand_id
1 'polypeptide(L)' 'MPNTEPDRPGMADRLFLKITQPNNLARILRWAWLISLMMLVFGYLIIYFRISEYLNI' A
#
# COMPACT_ATOMS: atom_id res chain seq x y z
N MET A 1 -22.92 11.93 -43.23
CA MET A 1 -22.09 12.64 -42.23
C MET A 1 -21.85 11.67 -41.09
N PRO A 2 -20.59 11.30 -40.78
CA PRO A 2 -20.33 10.44 -39.65
C PRO A 2 -20.52 11.25 -38.36
N ASN A 3 -21.47 10.85 -37.53
CA ASN A 3 -21.62 11.35 -36.18
C ASN A 3 -20.58 10.62 -35.31
N THR A 4 -19.35 11.14 -35.28
CA THR A 4 -18.33 10.70 -34.33
C THR A 4 -18.69 11.31 -32.99
N GLU A 5 -19.46 10.58 -32.19
CA GLU A 5 -19.66 10.95 -30.79
C GLU A 5 -18.29 11.04 -30.12
N PRO A 6 -17.98 12.14 -29.40
CA PRO A 6 -16.69 12.26 -28.75
C PRO A 6 -16.60 11.14 -27.71
N ASP A 7 -15.65 10.23 -27.92
CA ASP A 7 -15.26 9.14 -27.03
C ASP A 7 -15.16 9.68 -25.60
N ARG A 8 -16.28 9.58 -24.87
CA ARG A 8 -16.38 10.07 -23.50
C ARG A 8 -15.46 9.14 -22.71
N PRO A 9 -14.35 9.63 -22.12
CA PRO A 9 -13.39 8.76 -21.47
C PRO A 9 -14.14 7.97 -20.41
N GLY A 10 -14.10 6.64 -20.55
CA GLY A 10 -14.85 5.71 -19.73
C GLY A 10 -14.61 6.02 -18.25
N MET A 11 -15.63 5.83 -17.41
CA MET A 11 -15.53 6.14 -15.98
C MET A 11 -14.33 5.45 -15.31
N ALA A 12 -13.89 4.31 -15.85
CA ALA A 12 -12.67 3.62 -15.46
C ALA A 12 -11.39 4.46 -15.68
N ASP A 13 -11.26 5.15 -16.81
CA ASP A 13 -10.08 5.97 -17.15
C ASP A 13 -9.90 7.13 -16.14
N ARG A 14 -11.01 7.73 -15.71
CA ARG A 14 -11.01 8.75 -14.66
C ARG A 14 -10.65 8.19 -13.28
N LEU A 15 -10.99 6.94 -13.00
CA LEU A 15 -10.62 6.27 -11.76
C LEU A 15 -9.13 5.95 -11.74
N PHE A 16 -8.56 5.44 -12.84
CA PHE A 16 -7.11 5.27 -12.97
C PHE A 16 -6.38 6.61 -12.83
N LEU A 17 -6.82 7.67 -13.52
CA LEU A 17 -6.23 9.01 -13.37
C LEU A 17 -6.28 9.53 -11.93
N LYS A 18 -7.38 9.28 -11.21
CA LYS A 18 -7.55 9.72 -9.81
C LYS A 18 -6.81 8.84 -8.80
N ILE A 19 -6.63 7.55 -9.07
CA ILE A 19 -5.85 6.63 -8.23
C ILE A 19 -4.36 6.86 -8.42
N THR A 20 -3.94 7.16 -9.66
CA THR A 20 -2.54 7.46 -10.01
C THR A 20 -2.14 8.89 -9.61
N GLN A 21 -3.06 9.68 -9.04
CA GLN A 21 -2.68 10.98 -8.49
C GLN A 21 -1.63 10.80 -7.38
N PRO A 22 -0.46 11.44 -7.51
CA PRO A 22 0.70 11.19 -6.66
C PRO A 22 0.43 11.50 -5.18
N ASN A 23 -0.55 12.36 -4.90
CA ASN A 23 -0.89 12.78 -3.54
C ASN A 23 -1.49 11.64 -2.70
N ASN A 24 -2.32 10.78 -3.31
CA ASN A 24 -2.90 9.64 -2.60
C ASN A 24 -1.91 8.48 -2.51
N LEU A 25 -1.11 8.25 -3.56
CA LEU A 25 -0.07 7.22 -3.58
C LEU A 25 1.03 7.49 -2.55
N ALA A 26 1.52 8.73 -2.44
CA ALA A 26 2.53 9.10 -1.45
C ALA A 26 2.04 8.88 -0.01
N ARG A 27 0.75 9.12 0.25
CA ARG A 27 0.15 8.87 1.56
C ARG A 27 0.07 7.37 1.86
N ILE A 28 -0.40 6.57 0.91
CA ILE A 28 -0.47 5.10 1.04
C ILE A 28 0.93 4.53 1.24
N LEU A 29 1.91 4.97 0.45
CA LEU A 29 3.30 4.55 0.58
C LEU A 29 3.86 4.93 1.95
N ARG A 30 3.52 6.12 2.45
CA ARG A 30 3.94 6.61 3.78
C ARG A 30 3.42 5.74 4.93
N TRP A 31 2.23 5.15 4.79
CA TRP A 31 1.72 4.19 5.77
C TRP A 31 2.26 2.78 5.54
N ALA A 32 2.44 2.39 4.27
CA ALA A 32 2.93 1.07 3.89
C ALA A 32 4.33 0.80 4.47
N TRP A 33 5.26 1.75 4.39
CA TRP A 33 6.59 1.56 4.96
C TRP A 33 6.54 1.49 6.50
N LEU A 34 5.66 2.26 7.15
CA LEU A 34 5.50 2.24 8.60
C LEU A 34 4.94 0.89 9.10
N ILE A 35 3.96 0.34 8.38
CA ILE A 35 3.39 -0.98 8.65
C ILE A 35 4.44 -2.07 8.42
N SER A 36 5.22 -1.97 7.35
CA SER A 36 6.31 -2.91 7.06
C SER A 36 7.37 -2.92 8.17
N LEU A 37 7.77 -1.73 8.66
CA LEU A 37 8.68 -1.62 9.78
C LEU A 37 8.09 -2.24 11.06
N MET A 38 6.81 -1.97 11.33
CA MET A 38 6.12 -2.53 12.49
C MET A 38 6.11 -4.07 12.44
N MET A 39 5.82 -4.65 11.27
CA MET A 39 5.79 -6.10 11.09
C MET A 39 7.18 -6.73 11.30
N LEU A 40 8.25 -6.04 10.88
CA LEU A 40 9.62 -6.47 11.14
C LEU A 40 9.92 -6.51 12.65
N VAL A 41 9.54 -5.46 13.38
CA VAL A 41 9.73 -5.37 14.84
C VAL A 41 8.96 -6.47 15.55
N PHE A 42 7.69 -6.69 15.20
CA PHE A 42 6.89 -7.77 15.78
C PHE A 42 7.47 -9.16 15.48
N GLY A 43 7.91 -9.40 14.24
CA GLY A 43 8.58 -10.65 13.88
C GLY A 43 9.85 -10.88 14.71
N TYR A 44 10.67 -9.84 14.88
CA TYR A 44 11.86 -9.91 15.72
C TYR A 44 11.52 -10.18 17.19
N LEU A 45 10.52 -9.49 17.75
CA LEU A 45 10.08 -9.69 19.13
C LEU A 45 9.59 -11.12 19.37
N ILE A 46 8.80 -11.70 18.44
CA ILE A 46 8.33 -13.08 18.56
C ILE A 46 9.50 -14.05 18.61
N ILE A 47 10.49 -13.88 17.73
CA ILE A 47 11.70 -14.71 17.71
C ILE A 47 12.49 -14.52 19.01
N TYR A 48 12.68 -13.27 19.45
CA TYR A 48 13.39 -12.95 20.68
C TYR A 48 12.74 -13.60 21.89
N PHE A 49 11.43 -13.46 22.08
CA PHE A 49 10.72 -14.07 23.21
C PHE A 49 10.81 -15.59 23.18
N ARG A 50 10.68 -16.22 22.01
CA ARG A 50 10.83 -17.67 21.86
C ARG A 50 12.24 -18.15 22.20
N ILE A 51 13.25 -17.38 21.84
CA ILE A 51 14.65 -17.69 22.16
C ILE A 51 14.93 -17.44 23.65
N SER A 52 14.43 -16.35 24.24
CA SER A 52 14.58 -16.05 25.68
C SER A 52 13.95 -17.16 26.52
N GLU A 53 12.74 -17.60 26.14
CA GLU A 53 12.06 -18.73 26.77
C GLU A 53 12.88 -20.02 26.66
N TYR A 54 13.44 -20.31 25.48
CA TYR A 54 14.28 -21.49 25.26
C TYR A 54 15.59 -21.43 26.07
N LEU A 55 16.19 -20.26 26.19
CA LEU A 55 17.44 -20.05 26.93
C LEU A 55 17.21 -19.85 28.44
N ASN A 56 15.95 -19.76 28.88
CA ASN A 56 15.53 -19.53 30.26
C ASN A 56 16.23 -18.32 30.91
N ILE A 57 16.36 -17.23 30.13
CA ILE A 57 16.91 -15.92 30.54
C ILE A 57 15.76 -14.91 30.59
#